data_AF-A0A951D565-F1
#
_entry.id   AF-A0A951D565-F1
#
_cell.length_a   1.000
_cell.length_b   1.000
_cell.length_c   1.000
_cell.angle_alpha   90.00
_cell.angle_beta   90.00
_cell.angle_gamma   90.00
#
_symmetry.space_group_name_H-M   'P 1'
#
loop_
_entity.id
_entity.type
_entity.pdbx_description
1 polymer ?
#
loop_
_entity_poly.entity_id
_entity_poly.type
_entity_poly.pdbx_seq_one_letter_code
_entity_poly.pdbx_strand_id
1 'polypeptide(L)'
;LPITAHSMMTAHDVEERRAIRIYRENDALGPDLQLVHCIRVNEEEIGWLAESGTHVSISILSNLRCGMGLPPVLAMTRAGVAVALSMDTMGASDNSDMFAAMRVTLGIERAKADDGSAFQPAEVLHQATAAGAAYLGLGQATGVLRKGALADVILLRATDLNMAPLNVPDGQVVLCAQPANVDTVFIDGEPRKRDRELIGLDRRQLVIEATAAMNALKDRVGAPLA
;
A
#
# COMPACT_ATOMS: atom_id res chain seq x y z
N LEU A 1 8.70 6.03 18.50
CA LEU A 1 8.59 6.23 17.04
C LEU A 1 9.11 4.97 16.38
N PRO A 2 8.44 4.43 15.37
CA PRO A 2 8.86 3.20 14.71
C PRO A 2 10.16 3.38 13.92
N ILE A 3 10.89 2.28 13.71
CA ILE A 3 12.06 2.18 12.84
C ILE A 3 11.62 1.54 11.53
N THR A 4 11.87 2.19 10.39
CA THR A 4 11.51 1.67 9.06
C THR A 4 12.75 1.23 8.30
N ALA A 5 12.73 0.03 7.72
CA ALA A 5 13.80 -0.47 6.86
C ALA A 5 13.25 -1.16 5.60
N HIS A 6 13.91 -0.96 4.47
CA HIS A 6 13.70 -1.78 3.27
C HIS A 6 14.34 -3.14 3.52
N SER A 7 13.64 -4.24 3.25
CA SER A 7 14.13 -5.58 3.60
C SER A 7 13.63 -6.65 2.65
N MET A 8 14.52 -7.63 2.39
CA MET A 8 14.24 -8.81 1.57
C MET A 8 13.62 -8.46 0.22
N MET A 9 14.12 -7.38 -0.40
CA MET A 9 13.58 -6.78 -1.61
C MET A 9 14.14 -7.46 -2.87
N THR A 10 15.44 -7.76 -2.88
CA THR A 10 16.16 -8.26 -4.05
C THR A 10 16.69 -9.68 -3.87
N ALA A 11 17.07 -10.34 -4.98
CA ALA A 11 17.76 -11.64 -4.91
C ALA A 11 19.11 -11.51 -4.19
N HIS A 12 19.82 -10.39 -4.41
CA HIS A 12 21.05 -10.07 -3.70
C HIS A 12 20.87 -10.07 -2.19
N ASP A 13 19.78 -9.47 -1.69
CA ASP A 13 19.46 -9.51 -0.26
C ASP A 13 19.43 -10.96 0.22
N VAL A 14 18.67 -11.84 -0.45
CA VAL A 14 18.54 -13.24 -0.03
C VAL A 14 19.83 -14.04 -0.12
N GLU A 15 20.59 -13.86 -1.21
CA GLU A 15 21.80 -14.63 -1.52
C GLU A 15 22.95 -14.30 -0.56
N GLU A 16 23.12 -13.02 -0.22
CA GLU A 16 24.17 -12.58 0.69
C GLU A 16 23.71 -12.60 2.16
N ARG A 17 22.47 -12.18 2.43
CA ARG A 17 21.99 -11.88 3.80
C ARG A 17 20.48 -12.06 3.97
N ARG A 18 20.07 -13.11 4.69
CA ARG A 18 18.69 -13.22 5.19
C ARG A 18 18.43 -12.16 6.28
N ALA A 19 18.07 -10.94 5.89
CA ALA A 19 17.98 -9.78 6.78
C ALA A 19 17.07 -10.03 7.99
N ILE A 20 15.96 -10.76 7.81
CA ILE A 20 15.06 -11.11 8.92
C ILE A 20 15.78 -11.96 9.97
N ARG A 21 16.64 -12.89 9.55
CA ARG A 21 17.48 -13.69 10.46
C ARG A 21 18.44 -12.81 11.26
N ILE A 22 19.09 -11.85 10.59
CA ILE A 22 19.99 -10.91 11.25
C ILE A 22 19.23 -10.10 12.31
N TYR A 23 18.03 -9.61 11.99
CA TYR A 23 17.21 -8.91 12.97
C TYR A 23 16.85 -9.80 14.16
N ARG A 24 16.48 -11.06 13.91
CA ARG A 24 16.17 -12.02 14.97
C ARG A 24 17.37 -12.31 15.86
N GLU A 25 18.54 -12.59 15.29
CA GLU A 25 19.77 -12.91 16.04
C GLU A 25 20.29 -11.74 16.89
N ASN A 26 19.82 -10.52 16.62
CA ASN A 26 20.18 -9.31 17.34
C ASN A 26 19.02 -8.72 18.15
N ASP A 27 17.95 -9.49 18.40
CA ASP A 27 16.75 -9.07 19.15
C ASP A 27 16.12 -7.76 18.62
N ALA A 28 16.20 -7.53 17.31
CA ALA A 28 15.74 -6.31 16.65
C ALA A 28 14.35 -6.45 16.01
N LEU A 29 13.78 -7.65 15.97
CA LEU A 29 12.38 -7.85 15.54
C LEU A 29 11.43 -7.42 16.68
N GLY A 30 10.37 -6.70 16.33
CA GLY A 30 9.43 -6.19 17.32
C GLY A 30 8.35 -5.30 16.73
N PRO A 31 7.35 -4.90 17.54
CA PRO A 31 6.23 -4.07 17.09
C PRO A 31 6.63 -2.64 16.70
N ASP A 32 7.82 -2.19 17.10
CA ASP A 32 8.42 -0.92 16.74
C ASP A 32 9.24 -0.97 15.44
N LEU A 33 9.44 -2.16 14.85
CA LEU A 33 10.06 -2.35 13.55
C LEU A 33 9.01 -2.45 12.43
N GLN A 34 9.27 -1.71 11.36
CA GLN A 34 8.48 -1.67 10.14
C GLN A 34 9.35 -2.07 8.95
N LEU A 35 8.97 -3.16 8.28
CA LEU A 35 9.71 -3.66 7.13
C LEU A 35 8.96 -3.37 5.83
N VAL A 36 9.67 -2.82 4.85
CA VAL A 36 9.14 -2.52 3.51
C VAL A 36 9.58 -3.61 2.53
N HIS A 37 8.67 -3.99 1.65
CA HIS A 37 8.79 -5.01 0.59
C HIS A 37 8.62 -6.46 1.05
N CYS A 38 9.50 -6.98 1.90
CA CYS A 38 9.49 -8.38 2.35
C CYS A 38 9.17 -9.40 1.23
N ILE A 39 9.72 -9.18 0.03
CA ILE A 39 9.32 -9.93 -1.18
C ILE A 39 9.75 -11.39 -1.10
N ARG A 40 10.92 -11.64 -0.52
CA ARG A 40 11.57 -12.95 -0.54
C ARG A 40 11.71 -13.59 0.84
N VAL A 41 10.77 -13.31 1.73
CA VAL A 41 10.69 -13.99 3.03
C VAL A 41 10.25 -15.45 2.84
N ASN A 42 10.81 -16.36 3.64
CA ASN A 42 10.40 -17.77 3.65
C ASN A 42 9.44 -18.06 4.82
N GLU A 43 8.94 -19.29 4.92
CA GLU A 43 7.98 -19.70 5.97
C GLU A 43 8.52 -19.49 7.39
N GLU A 44 9.79 -19.81 7.62
CA GLU A 44 10.46 -19.63 8.91
C GLU A 44 10.46 -18.15 9.33
N GLU A 45 10.85 -17.25 8.41
CA GLU A 45 10.89 -15.81 8.65
C GLU A 45 9.50 -15.20 8.82
N ILE A 46 8.50 -15.68 8.08
CA ILE A 46 7.10 -15.28 8.27
C ILE A 46 6.67 -15.62 9.70
N GLY A 47 7.02 -16.80 10.21
CA GLY A 47 6.79 -17.19 11.59
C GLY A 47 7.43 -16.22 12.59
N TRP A 48 8.67 -15.83 12.35
CA TRP A 48 9.39 -14.88 13.23
C TRP A 48 8.78 -13.48 13.22
N LEU A 49 8.32 -13.01 12.05
CA LEU A 49 7.62 -11.72 11.93
C LEU A 49 6.30 -11.74 12.69
N ALA A 50 5.55 -12.84 12.61
CA ALA A 50 4.30 -13.02 13.34
C ALA A 50 4.54 -13.09 14.86
N GLU A 51 5.51 -13.89 15.32
CA GLU A 51 5.87 -14.04 16.73
C GLU A 51 6.28 -12.71 17.38
N SER A 52 7.05 -11.90 16.66
CA SER A 52 7.57 -10.62 17.15
C SER A 52 6.56 -9.47 17.05
N GLY A 53 5.46 -9.64 16.31
CA GLY A 53 4.55 -8.56 15.98
C GLY A 53 5.16 -7.50 15.05
N THR A 54 6.19 -7.86 14.28
CA THR A 54 6.83 -6.95 13.32
C THR A 54 5.85 -6.62 12.19
N HIS A 55 5.75 -5.33 11.86
CA HIS A 55 4.84 -4.86 10.82
C HIS A 55 5.50 -4.88 9.43
N VAL A 56 4.71 -5.20 8.40
CA VAL A 56 5.20 -5.27 7.02
C VAL A 56 4.37 -4.36 6.11
N SER A 57 5.03 -3.60 5.24
CA SER A 57 4.39 -2.79 4.20
C SER A 57 4.77 -3.31 2.81
N ILE A 58 3.75 -3.49 1.97
CA ILE A 58 3.88 -4.08 0.64
C ILE A 58 3.48 -3.06 -0.42
N SER A 59 4.43 -2.74 -1.29
CA SER A 59 4.24 -1.90 -2.47
C SER A 59 4.11 -2.73 -3.74
N ILE A 60 2.98 -3.42 -3.89
CA ILE A 60 2.84 -4.45 -4.94
C ILE A 60 3.08 -3.90 -6.36
N LEU A 61 2.65 -2.67 -6.66
CA LEU A 61 2.80 -2.10 -8.00
C LEU A 61 4.26 -1.83 -8.34
N SER A 62 5.07 -1.32 -7.39
CA SER A 62 6.50 -1.12 -7.63
C SER A 62 7.25 -2.44 -7.72
N ASN A 63 6.91 -3.41 -6.87
CA ASN A 63 7.53 -4.74 -6.90
C ASN A 63 7.36 -5.40 -8.28
N LEU A 64 6.16 -5.29 -8.88
CA LEU A 64 5.88 -5.81 -10.20
C LEU A 64 6.58 -5.01 -11.30
N ARG A 65 6.46 -3.67 -11.24
CA ARG A 65 7.01 -2.77 -12.26
C ARG A 65 8.53 -2.89 -12.37
N CYS A 66 9.23 -2.98 -11.24
CA CYS A 66 10.68 -3.13 -11.19
C CYS A 66 11.15 -4.59 -11.30
N GLY A 67 10.25 -5.57 -11.46
CA GLY A 67 10.62 -6.99 -11.59
C GLY A 67 11.24 -7.61 -10.35
N MET A 68 10.93 -7.08 -9.15
CA MET A 68 11.54 -7.52 -7.90
C MET A 68 11.03 -8.90 -7.44
N GLY A 69 9.76 -9.20 -7.74
CA GLY A 69 9.12 -10.48 -7.45
C GLY A 69 7.72 -10.33 -6.87
N LEU A 70 7.17 -11.46 -6.37
CA LEU A 70 5.84 -11.54 -5.79
C LEU A 70 5.94 -11.78 -4.27
N PRO A 71 5.64 -10.78 -3.42
CA PRO A 71 5.63 -10.98 -1.97
C PRO A 71 4.59 -12.04 -1.56
N PRO A 72 4.83 -12.82 -0.49
CA PRO A 72 3.90 -13.84 0.00
C PRO A 72 2.80 -13.22 0.89
N VAL A 73 2.02 -12.28 0.34
CA VAL A 73 1.06 -11.46 1.11
C VAL A 73 0.02 -12.31 1.84
N LEU A 74 -0.57 -13.29 1.17
CA LEU A 74 -1.59 -14.14 1.78
C LEU A 74 -0.97 -15.00 2.88
N ALA A 75 0.19 -15.61 2.64
CA ALA A 75 0.85 -16.43 3.64
C ALA A 75 1.21 -15.63 4.91
N MET A 76 1.76 -14.41 4.74
CA MET A 76 2.01 -13.49 5.85
C MET A 76 0.71 -13.15 6.62
N THR A 77 -0.36 -12.82 5.89
CA THR A 77 -1.66 -12.49 6.49
C THR A 77 -2.22 -13.67 7.29
N ARG A 78 -2.16 -14.89 6.75
CA ARG A 78 -2.66 -16.11 7.41
C ARG A 78 -1.82 -16.51 8.62
N ALA A 79 -0.52 -16.19 8.61
CA ALA A 79 0.37 -16.39 9.76
C ALA A 79 0.17 -15.35 10.88
N GLY A 80 -0.64 -14.30 10.66
CA GLY A 80 -0.89 -13.25 11.63
C GLY A 80 0.09 -12.07 11.58
N VAL A 81 0.90 -11.97 10.52
CA VAL A 81 1.74 -10.79 10.29
C VAL A 81 0.84 -9.58 9.97
N ALA A 82 1.11 -8.44 10.60
CA ALA A 82 0.41 -7.19 10.31
C ALA A 82 0.92 -6.61 8.97
N VAL A 83 0.21 -6.91 7.89
CA VAL A 83 0.54 -6.45 6.54
C VAL A 83 -0.28 -5.20 6.18
N ALA A 84 0.40 -4.17 5.70
CA ALA A 84 -0.17 -2.96 5.13
C ALA A 84 0.18 -2.82 3.64
N LEU A 85 -0.63 -2.09 2.88
CA LEU A 85 -0.31 -1.73 1.49
C LEU A 85 0.29 -0.31 1.40
N SER A 86 1.18 -0.13 0.44
CA SER A 86 1.77 1.18 0.12
C SER A 86 1.97 1.35 -1.39
N MET A 87 2.30 2.58 -1.81
CA MET A 87 2.52 2.92 -3.22
C MET A 87 3.99 3.04 -3.63
N ASP A 88 4.91 3.04 -2.64
CA ASP A 88 6.33 3.33 -2.87
C ASP A 88 6.52 4.65 -3.65
N THR A 89 7.63 4.83 -4.34
CA THR A 89 7.92 6.03 -5.12
C THR A 89 7.20 6.01 -6.47
N MET A 90 6.89 7.20 -7.00
CA MET A 90 6.29 7.32 -8.34
C MET A 90 7.23 6.89 -9.47
N GLY A 91 8.55 6.92 -9.26
CA GLY A 91 9.51 6.39 -10.23
C GLY A 91 9.54 4.85 -10.29
N ALA A 92 9.03 4.18 -9.25
CA ALA A 92 8.98 2.72 -9.19
C ALA A 92 7.56 2.18 -9.48
N SER A 93 6.50 2.93 -9.15
CA SER A 93 5.11 2.49 -9.34
C SER A 93 4.39 3.14 -10.52
N ASP A 94 4.90 4.24 -11.08
CA ASP A 94 4.29 5.08 -12.15
C ASP A 94 2.88 5.61 -11.85
N ASN A 95 2.29 5.30 -10.69
CA ASN A 95 0.90 5.62 -10.37
C ASN A 95 0.67 5.69 -8.84
N SER A 96 -0.21 6.58 -8.39
CA SER A 96 -0.67 6.73 -6.99
C SER A 96 -2.07 6.11 -6.78
N ASP A 97 -2.39 5.00 -7.44
CA ASP A 97 -3.70 4.35 -7.37
C ASP A 97 -3.73 3.18 -6.37
N MET A 98 -4.21 3.46 -5.16
CA MET A 98 -4.39 2.44 -4.11
C MET A 98 -5.48 1.41 -4.48
N PHE A 99 -6.49 1.75 -5.30
CA PHE A 99 -7.48 0.77 -5.76
C PHE A 99 -6.85 -0.24 -6.70
N ALA A 100 -5.96 0.20 -7.59
CA ALA A 100 -5.17 -0.71 -8.41
C ALA A 100 -4.26 -1.61 -7.55
N ALA A 101 -3.57 -1.05 -6.55
CA ALA A 101 -2.73 -1.82 -5.64
C ALA A 101 -3.54 -2.91 -4.91
N MET A 102 -4.71 -2.58 -4.35
CA MET A 102 -5.60 -3.57 -3.72
C MET A 102 -6.00 -4.68 -4.70
N ARG A 103 -6.48 -4.31 -5.89
CA ARG A 103 -6.99 -5.27 -6.90
C ARG A 103 -5.89 -6.22 -7.39
N VAL A 104 -4.69 -5.70 -7.60
CA VAL A 104 -3.53 -6.47 -8.04
C VAL A 104 -3.04 -7.41 -6.94
N THR A 105 -2.93 -6.95 -5.69
CA THR A 105 -2.61 -7.80 -4.53
C THR A 105 -3.59 -8.96 -4.41
N LEU A 106 -4.90 -8.67 -4.45
CA LEU A 106 -5.95 -9.68 -4.36
C LEU A 106 -5.84 -10.72 -5.49
N GLY A 107 -5.68 -10.26 -6.73
CA GLY A 107 -5.62 -11.12 -7.91
C GLY A 107 -4.38 -12.03 -7.92
N ILE A 108 -3.21 -11.50 -7.53
CA ILE A 108 -1.97 -12.27 -7.47
C ILE A 108 -2.07 -13.41 -6.46
N GLU A 109 -2.54 -13.13 -5.24
CA GLU A 109 -2.62 -14.17 -4.21
C GLU A 109 -3.66 -15.25 -4.56
N ARG A 110 -4.80 -14.88 -5.16
CA ARG A 110 -5.79 -15.85 -5.66
C ARG A 110 -5.22 -16.71 -6.79
N ALA A 111 -4.47 -16.11 -7.72
CA ALA A 111 -3.84 -16.84 -8.82
C ALA A 111 -2.76 -17.81 -8.32
N LYS A 112 -1.93 -17.38 -7.36
CA LYS A 112 -0.91 -18.24 -6.71
C LYS A 112 -1.54 -19.42 -5.98
N ALA A 113 -2.73 -19.24 -5.41
CA ALA A 113 -3.47 -20.28 -4.70
C ALA A 113 -4.31 -21.19 -5.61
N ASP A 114 -4.44 -20.87 -6.90
CA ASP A 114 -5.41 -21.49 -7.81
C ASP A 114 -6.85 -21.53 -7.24
N ASP A 115 -7.21 -20.47 -6.50
CA ASP A 115 -8.49 -20.38 -5.80
C ASP A 115 -8.97 -18.92 -5.69
N GLY A 116 -10.08 -18.63 -6.38
CA GLY A 116 -10.74 -17.33 -6.37
C GLY A 116 -11.33 -16.90 -5.02
N SER A 117 -11.35 -17.78 -4.03
CA SER A 117 -11.86 -17.53 -2.68
C SER A 117 -10.77 -17.51 -1.59
N ALA A 118 -9.51 -17.82 -1.93
CA ALA A 118 -8.42 -17.92 -0.96
C ALA A 118 -8.12 -16.60 -0.20
N PHE A 119 -8.42 -15.47 -0.83
CA PHE A 119 -8.23 -14.15 -0.25
C PHE A 119 -9.45 -13.26 -0.48
N GLN A 120 -9.92 -12.55 0.55
CA GLN A 120 -11.16 -11.80 0.51
C GLN A 120 -10.92 -10.29 0.31
N PRO A 121 -11.81 -9.58 -0.43
CA PRO A 121 -11.73 -8.13 -0.58
C PRO A 121 -11.65 -7.37 0.75
N ALA A 122 -12.44 -7.77 1.76
CA ALA A 122 -12.41 -7.17 3.09
C ALA A 122 -11.01 -7.18 3.73
N GLU A 123 -10.25 -8.26 3.54
CA GLU A 123 -8.90 -8.38 4.09
C GLU A 123 -7.94 -7.40 3.41
N VAL A 124 -8.01 -7.29 2.08
CA VAL A 124 -7.18 -6.35 1.33
C VAL A 124 -7.57 -4.89 1.61
N LEU A 125 -8.86 -4.61 1.79
CA LEU A 125 -9.33 -3.29 2.21
C LEU A 125 -8.81 -2.95 3.61
N HIS A 126 -8.78 -3.91 4.53
CA HIS A 126 -8.16 -3.74 5.85
C HIS A 126 -6.67 -3.43 5.74
N GLN A 127 -5.93 -4.12 4.86
CA GLN A 127 -4.51 -3.84 4.59
C GLN A 127 -4.27 -2.42 4.05
N ALA A 128 -5.20 -1.89 3.25
CA ALA A 128 -5.14 -0.53 2.70
C ALA A 128 -5.63 0.57 3.65
N THR A 129 -6.21 0.22 4.81
CA THR A 129 -6.82 1.18 5.74
C THR A 129 -6.31 0.98 7.17
N ALA A 130 -7.01 0.20 7.98
CA ALA A 130 -6.73 0.02 9.40
C ALA A 130 -5.34 -0.58 9.66
N ALA A 131 -4.88 -1.54 8.85
CA ALA A 131 -3.53 -2.08 9.00
C ALA A 131 -2.45 -1.05 8.63
N GLY A 132 -2.69 -0.19 7.65
CA GLY A 132 -1.80 0.92 7.31
C GLY A 132 -1.71 1.96 8.44
N ALA A 133 -2.84 2.29 9.08
CA ALA A 133 -2.84 3.14 10.26
C ALA A 133 -2.10 2.48 11.43
N ALA A 134 -2.32 1.19 11.69
CA ALA A 134 -1.61 0.44 12.72
C ALA A 134 -0.10 0.38 12.45
N TYR A 135 0.29 0.08 11.21
CA TYR A 135 1.68 0.11 10.74
C TYR A 135 2.33 1.43 11.13
N LEU A 136 1.71 2.58 10.82
CA LEU A 136 2.23 3.92 11.14
C LEU A 136 2.14 4.33 12.63
N GLY A 137 1.65 3.46 13.52
CA GLY A 137 1.41 3.80 14.93
C GLY A 137 0.20 4.74 15.14
N LEU A 138 -0.67 4.86 14.14
CA LEU A 138 -1.85 5.72 14.12
C LEU A 138 -3.18 4.94 14.25
N GLY A 139 -3.14 3.64 14.53
CA GLY A 139 -4.35 2.78 14.55
C GLY A 139 -5.42 3.15 15.59
N GLN A 140 -5.08 3.97 16.59
CA GLN A 140 -6.08 4.54 17.50
C GLN A 140 -6.71 5.84 16.99
N ALA A 141 -6.00 6.55 16.11
CA ALA A 141 -6.40 7.85 15.58
C ALA A 141 -7.14 7.73 14.24
N THR A 142 -6.75 6.84 13.33
CA THR A 142 -7.31 6.78 11.97
C THR A 142 -7.34 5.35 11.40
N GLY A 143 -7.78 5.20 10.15
CA GLY A 143 -7.91 3.92 9.44
C GLY A 143 -9.22 3.17 9.72
N VAL A 144 -10.04 3.68 10.65
CA VAL A 144 -11.35 3.12 11.03
C VAL A 144 -12.40 4.21 11.19
N LEU A 145 -13.65 3.91 10.84
CA LEU A 145 -14.79 4.77 11.13
C LEU A 145 -15.38 4.42 12.50
N ARG A 146 -14.87 5.07 13.54
CA ARG A 146 -15.29 4.87 14.93
C ARG A 146 -15.38 6.21 15.65
N LYS A 147 -16.33 6.36 16.58
CA LYS A 147 -16.41 7.55 17.44
C LYS A 147 -15.07 7.80 18.13
N GLY A 148 -14.56 9.03 18.02
CA GLY A 148 -13.27 9.45 18.61
C GLY A 148 -12.06 9.27 17.70
N ALA A 149 -12.19 8.60 16.54
CA ALA A 149 -11.16 8.63 15.49
C ALA A 149 -11.23 9.96 14.71
N LEU A 150 -10.13 10.33 14.08
CA LEU A 150 -10.02 11.43 13.12
C LEU A 150 -11.00 11.18 11.96
N ALA A 151 -11.59 12.26 11.45
CA ALA A 151 -12.50 12.20 10.31
C ALA A 151 -11.72 12.14 8.98
N ASP A 152 -10.88 11.12 8.83
CA ASP A 152 -10.20 10.76 7.59
C ASP A 152 -11.12 9.86 6.76
N VAL A 153 -11.86 10.47 5.82
CA VAL A 153 -12.96 9.80 5.12
C VAL A 153 -12.89 10.05 3.63
N ILE A 154 -13.07 9.00 2.84
CA ILE A 154 -13.29 9.10 1.39
C ILE A 154 -14.74 8.72 1.06
N LEU A 155 -15.38 9.51 0.19
CA LEU A 155 -16.71 9.21 -0.33
C LEU A 155 -16.57 8.71 -1.76
N LEU A 156 -17.15 7.54 -2.04
CA LEU A 156 -17.14 6.91 -3.36
C LEU A 156 -18.54 6.96 -3.98
N ARG A 157 -18.62 7.27 -5.27
CA ARG A 157 -19.90 7.25 -5.98
C ARG A 157 -20.29 5.82 -6.33
N ALA A 158 -21.35 5.34 -5.70
CA ALA A 158 -21.87 3.99 -5.90
C ALA A 158 -22.70 3.83 -7.20
N THR A 159 -23.06 4.93 -7.86
CA THR A 159 -23.94 4.95 -9.04
C THR A 159 -23.20 5.06 -10.36
N ASP A 160 -21.88 5.21 -10.34
CA ASP A 160 -21.06 5.21 -11.56
C ASP A 160 -21.17 3.85 -12.27
N LEU A 161 -21.01 3.81 -13.60
CA LEU A 161 -21.22 2.59 -14.41
C LEU A 161 -20.36 1.39 -13.98
N ASN A 162 -19.13 1.62 -13.53
CA ASN A 162 -18.26 0.55 -13.04
C ASN A 162 -18.58 0.11 -11.60
N MET A 163 -19.42 0.87 -10.88
CA MET A 163 -19.79 0.62 -9.49
C MET A 163 -21.22 0.12 -9.33
N ALA A 164 -22.15 0.44 -10.24
CA ALA A 164 -23.55 0.07 -10.10
C ALA A 164 -23.88 -1.32 -10.68
N PRO A 165 -24.87 -2.05 -10.11
CA PRO A 165 -25.56 -1.76 -8.85
C PRO A 165 -24.67 -2.09 -7.64
N LEU A 166 -24.87 -1.36 -6.53
CA LEU A 166 -24.20 -1.68 -5.27
C LEU A 166 -24.82 -2.94 -4.65
N ASN A 167 -24.00 -3.94 -4.36
CA ASN A 167 -24.41 -5.22 -3.76
C ASN A 167 -23.47 -5.63 -2.62
N VAL A 168 -22.16 -5.70 -2.90
CA VAL A 168 -21.12 -6.11 -1.93
C VAL A 168 -20.10 -4.96 -1.83
N PRO A 169 -20.32 -3.99 -0.92
CA PRO A 169 -19.59 -2.71 -0.94
C PRO A 169 -18.07 -2.84 -0.84
N ASP A 170 -17.55 -3.63 0.09
CA ASP A 170 -16.11 -3.89 0.25
C ASP A 170 -15.52 -4.57 -0.99
N GLY A 171 -16.25 -5.55 -1.54
CA GLY A 171 -15.94 -6.17 -2.82
C GLY A 171 -15.81 -5.14 -3.94
N GLN A 172 -16.76 -4.21 -4.05
CA GLN A 172 -16.76 -3.19 -5.09
C GLN A 172 -15.68 -2.12 -4.88
N VAL A 173 -15.35 -1.78 -3.63
CA VAL A 173 -14.21 -0.91 -3.33
C VAL A 173 -12.90 -1.51 -3.86
N VAL A 174 -12.66 -2.80 -3.65
CA VAL A 174 -11.41 -3.44 -4.06
C VAL A 174 -11.40 -3.80 -5.55
N LEU A 175 -12.49 -4.37 -6.06
CA LEU A 175 -12.55 -4.98 -7.40
C LEU A 175 -12.99 -4.02 -8.49
N CYS A 176 -13.75 -2.97 -8.15
CA CYS A 176 -14.42 -2.12 -9.14
C CYS A 176 -13.92 -0.68 -9.10
N ALA A 177 -13.76 -0.10 -7.90
CA ALA A 177 -13.47 1.32 -7.75
C ALA A 177 -12.14 1.74 -8.38
N GLN A 178 -12.07 3.03 -8.72
CA GLN A 178 -10.93 3.70 -9.31
C GLN A 178 -10.81 5.10 -8.68
N PRO A 179 -9.65 5.78 -8.77
CA PRO A 179 -9.49 7.14 -8.25
C PRO A 179 -10.54 8.13 -8.77
N ALA A 180 -11.02 7.92 -10.00
CA ALA A 180 -12.09 8.69 -10.60
C ALA A 180 -13.40 8.60 -9.81
N ASN A 181 -13.73 7.45 -9.21
CA ASN A 181 -14.95 7.24 -8.42
C ASN A 181 -14.95 7.98 -7.08
N VAL A 182 -13.77 8.42 -6.60
CA VAL A 182 -13.67 9.24 -5.40
C VAL A 182 -14.32 10.59 -5.67
N ASP A 183 -15.30 10.94 -4.86
CA ASP A 183 -16.02 12.20 -4.97
C ASP A 183 -15.41 13.26 -4.04
N THR A 184 -15.39 12.94 -2.75
CA THR A 184 -15.03 13.85 -1.67
C THR A 184 -14.02 13.16 -0.74
N VAL A 185 -13.05 13.93 -0.23
CA VAL A 185 -12.02 13.47 0.71
C VAL A 185 -11.95 14.45 1.86
N PHE A 186 -12.06 13.93 3.08
CA PHE A 186 -11.80 14.64 4.33
C PHE A 186 -10.51 14.12 4.96
N ILE A 187 -9.71 15.04 5.50
CA ILE A 187 -8.55 14.72 6.34
C ILE A 187 -8.74 15.49 7.64
N ASP A 188 -8.85 14.77 8.75
CA ASP A 188 -9.19 15.31 10.07
C ASP A 188 -10.44 16.21 10.03
N GLY A 189 -11.46 15.79 9.27
CA GLY A 189 -12.71 16.54 9.10
C GLY A 189 -12.63 17.73 8.14
N GLU A 190 -11.43 18.10 7.68
CA GLU A 190 -11.24 19.18 6.73
C GLU A 190 -11.34 18.66 5.28
N PRO A 191 -12.21 19.25 4.44
CA PRO A 191 -12.36 18.80 3.06
C PRO A 191 -11.11 19.16 2.24
N ARG A 192 -10.51 18.16 1.59
CA ARG A 192 -9.37 18.31 0.67
C ARG A 192 -9.74 18.07 -0.79
N LYS A 193 -10.85 17.36 -1.01
CA LYS A 193 -11.50 17.18 -2.31
C LYS A 193 -13.00 17.22 -2.09
N ARG A 194 -13.75 17.87 -2.98
CA ARG A 194 -15.23 17.92 -2.92
C ARG A 194 -15.81 18.01 -4.32
N ASP A 195 -16.89 17.28 -4.57
CA ASP A 195 -17.57 17.26 -5.88
C ASP A 195 -16.61 16.93 -7.05
N ARG A 196 -15.61 16.07 -6.78
CA ARG A 196 -14.51 15.66 -7.67
C ARG A 196 -13.39 16.68 -7.89
N GLU A 197 -13.47 17.85 -7.27
CA GLU A 197 -12.48 18.92 -7.39
C GLU A 197 -11.57 19.00 -6.16
N LEU A 198 -10.27 19.23 -6.39
CA LEU A 198 -9.29 19.40 -5.32
C LEU A 198 -9.40 20.81 -4.75
N ILE A 199 -9.36 20.94 -3.43
CA ILE A 199 -9.52 22.23 -2.75
C ILE A 199 -8.14 22.86 -2.54
N GLY A 200 -8.03 24.15 -2.87
CA GLY A 200 -6.81 24.94 -2.65
C GLY A 200 -5.66 24.61 -3.60
N LEU A 201 -5.94 23.97 -4.74
CA LEU A 201 -4.93 23.59 -5.73
C LEU A 201 -5.29 24.11 -7.13
N ASP A 202 -4.42 24.92 -7.73
CA ASP A 202 -4.48 25.22 -9.15
C ASP A 202 -3.80 24.08 -9.93
N ARG A 203 -4.62 23.20 -10.51
CA ARG A 203 -4.15 22.05 -11.30
C ARG A 203 -3.30 22.46 -12.49
N ARG A 204 -3.63 23.58 -13.16
CA ARG A 204 -2.89 24.04 -14.34
C ARG A 204 -1.51 24.54 -13.92
N GLN A 205 -1.46 25.36 -12.87
CA GLN A 205 -0.21 25.86 -12.34
C GLN A 205 0.69 24.73 -11.86
N LEU A 206 0.15 23.73 -11.14
CA LEU A 206 0.90 22.56 -10.70
C LEU A 206 1.55 21.80 -11.86
N VAL A 207 0.81 21.59 -12.97
CA VAL A 207 1.35 20.91 -14.16
C VAL A 207 2.48 21.70 -14.79
N ILE A 208 2.36 23.04 -14.84
CA ILE A 208 3.42 23.92 -15.36
C ILE A 208 4.68 23.78 -14.49
N GLU A 209 4.54 23.85 -13.17
CA GLU A 209 5.66 23.73 -12.22
C GLU A 209 6.33 22.35 -12.29
N ALA A 210 5.55 21.27 -12.35
CA ALA A 210 6.08 19.92 -12.49
C ALA A 210 6.84 19.74 -13.83
N THR A 211 6.32 20.32 -14.92
CA THR A 211 6.98 20.30 -16.23
C THR A 211 8.31 21.05 -16.19
N ALA A 212 8.33 22.23 -15.58
CA ALA A 212 9.55 23.02 -15.43
C ALA A 212 10.60 22.28 -14.57
N ALA A 213 10.18 21.68 -13.45
CA ALA A 213 11.04 20.87 -12.60
C ALA A 213 11.64 19.67 -13.35
N MET A 214 10.84 19.00 -14.18
CA MET A 214 11.30 17.89 -15.00
C MET A 214 12.33 18.33 -16.05
N ASN A 215 12.10 19.44 -16.76
CA ASN A 215 13.05 19.95 -17.73
C ASN A 215 14.38 20.33 -17.07
N ALA A 216 14.34 21.02 -15.94
CA ALA A 216 15.54 21.36 -15.18
C ALA A 216 16.31 20.11 -14.70
N LEU A 217 15.60 19.02 -14.36
CA LEU A 217 16.26 17.76 -14.01
C LEU A 217 16.93 17.11 -15.22
N LYS A 218 16.28 17.11 -16.39
CA LYS A 218 16.86 16.58 -17.65
C LYS A 218 18.15 17.31 -18.00
N ASP A 219 18.15 18.63 -17.91
CA ASP A 219 19.33 19.46 -18.20
C ASP A 219 20.50 19.13 -17.26
N ARG A 220 20.23 18.89 -15.97
CA ARG A 220 21.27 18.54 -14.98
C ARG A 220 21.83 17.13 -15.15
N VAL A 221 20.98 16.16 -15.48
CA VAL A 221 21.38 14.76 -15.65
C VAL A 221 22.13 14.57 -16.97
N GLY A 222 21.84 15.39 -17.98
CA GLY A 222 22.49 15.30 -19.29
C GLY A 222 22.14 14.03 -20.07
N ALA A 223 21.08 13.33 -19.66
CA ALA A 223 20.56 12.13 -20.31
C ALA A 223 19.03 12.13 -20.27
N PRO A 224 18.36 11.38 -21.18
CA PRO A 224 16.93 11.14 -21.08
C PRO A 224 16.57 10.52 -19.73
N LEU A 225 15.49 11.00 -19.12
CA LEU A 225 14.90 10.38 -17.94
C LEU A 225 13.93 9.30 -18.44
N ALA A 226 14.25 8.05 -18.15
CA ALA A 226 13.48 6.87 -18.52
C ALA A 226 12.41 6.55 -17.48
#